data_AF-A0A0J6L2W9-F1
#
_entry.id   AF-A0A0J6L2W9-F1
#
_cell.length_a   1.000
_cell.length_b   1.000
_cell.length_c   1.000
_cell.angle_alpha   90.00
_cell.angle_beta   90.00
_cell.angle_gamma   90.00
#
_symmetry.space_group_name_H-M   'P 1'
#
loop_
_entity.id
_entity.type
_entity.pdbx_description
1 polymer ?
#
loop_
_entity_poly.entity_id
_entity_poly.type
_entity_poly.pdbx_seq_one_letter_code
_entity_poly.pdbx_strand_id
1 'polypeptide(L)'
;GLSKISHTLSTYFERILILDSTTFQVPDRFASTYPGAGGCSHKAGVKIQLEYDLLSGEFSDVKIEPGKRSDQAYGATRTGMAQKNELYIRDLGYFRLQDFKSIQDKQGYYLSRLKLPTKIYRKEFETVVFKTKPAQLRPVYIQIHLEEIMNQLQPGQVYELHDVYVGSKDKLPTRIVVYKCTE
;
A
#
# COMPACT_ATOMS: atom_id res chain seq x y z
N GLY A 1 4.82 -4.45 29.23
CA GLY A 1 6.25 -4.57 28.89
C GLY A 1 6.46 -3.92 27.56
N LEU A 2 7.13 -2.77 27.52
CA LEU A 2 7.40 -2.04 26.28
C LEU A 2 8.56 -2.74 25.57
N SER A 3 8.27 -3.44 24.48
CA SER A 3 9.32 -3.86 23.55
C SER A 3 9.89 -2.60 22.93
N LYS A 4 11.11 -2.22 23.35
CA LYS A 4 11.88 -1.13 22.73
C LYS A 4 12.19 -1.54 21.30
N ILE A 5 11.35 -1.11 20.39
CA ILE A 5 11.64 -1.18 18.97
C ILE A 5 12.91 -0.36 18.74
N SER A 6 13.81 -0.94 17.93
CA SER A 6 15.19 -0.48 17.81
C SER A 6 15.27 1.04 17.66
N HIS A 7 16.09 1.68 18.51
CA HIS A 7 16.37 3.12 18.48
C HIS A 7 16.85 3.63 17.10
N THR A 8 17.29 2.73 16.22
CA THR A 8 17.67 3.06 14.83
C THR A 8 16.48 3.47 13.97
N LEU A 9 15.26 2.97 14.19
CA LEU A 9 14.12 3.36 13.36
C LEU A 9 13.63 4.77 13.68
N SER A 10 13.71 5.17 14.96
CA SER A 10 13.38 6.53 15.40
C SER A 10 14.35 7.60 14.86
N THR A 11 15.50 7.24 14.29
CA THR A 11 16.37 8.21 13.60
C THR A 11 15.91 8.53 12.19
N TYR A 12 15.04 7.68 11.60
CA TYR A 12 14.53 7.85 10.24
C TYR A 12 13.08 8.31 10.19
N PHE A 13 12.26 7.85 11.15
CA PHE A 13 10.83 8.11 11.15
C PHE A 13 10.35 8.74 12.45
N GLU A 14 9.49 9.75 12.34
CA GLU A 14 8.82 10.37 13.48
C GLU A 14 7.77 9.44 14.08
N ARG A 15 7.03 8.71 13.22
CA ARG A 15 6.07 7.66 13.60
C ARG A 15 6.09 6.53 12.58
N ILE A 16 5.73 5.33 13.04
CA ILE A 16 5.51 4.17 12.16
C ILE A 16 4.10 3.67 12.40
N LEU A 17 3.20 3.95 11.45
CA LEU A 17 1.78 3.73 11.59
C LEU A 17 1.38 2.49 10.79
N ILE A 18 0.99 1.43 11.51
CA ILE A 18 0.46 0.19 10.94
C ILE A 18 -1.05 0.29 10.92
N LEU A 19 -1.66 0.05 9.76
CA LEU A 19 -3.12 -0.05 9.65
C LEU A 19 -3.56 -1.43 9.22
N ASP A 20 -4.45 -1.98 10.02
CA ASP A 20 -5.08 -3.27 9.80
C ASP A 20 -6.53 -3.26 10.26
N SER A 21 -7.29 -4.28 9.86
CA SER A 21 -8.64 -4.49 10.36
C SER A 21 -8.93 -5.96 10.59
N THR A 22 -9.87 -6.20 11.50
CA THR A 22 -10.48 -7.51 11.69
C THR A 22 -11.99 -7.40 11.53
N THR A 23 -12.61 -8.44 10.99
CA THR A 23 -14.07 -8.51 10.82
C THR A 23 -14.59 -9.81 11.37
N PHE A 24 -15.68 -9.74 12.12
CA PHE A 24 -16.35 -10.91 12.68
C PHE A 24 -17.86 -10.78 12.58
N GLN A 25 -18.55 -11.92 12.57
CA GLN A 25 -20.00 -11.98 12.47
C GLN A 25 -20.64 -11.75 13.84
N VAL A 26 -21.83 -11.17 13.84
CA VAL A 26 -22.66 -10.98 15.03
C VAL A 26 -24.09 -11.46 14.74
N PRO A 27 -24.93 -11.71 15.76
CA PRO A 27 -26.30 -12.16 15.53
C PRO A 27 -27.11 -11.23 14.61
N ASP A 28 -27.95 -11.80 13.74
CA ASP A 28 -28.69 -11.07 12.71
C ASP A 28 -29.63 -9.98 13.25
N ARG A 29 -30.01 -10.05 14.53
CA ARG A 29 -30.76 -8.98 15.21
C ARG A 29 -30.05 -7.62 15.17
N PHE A 30 -28.73 -7.61 14.94
CA PHE A 30 -27.91 -6.39 14.83
C PHE A 30 -27.74 -5.90 13.40
N ALA A 31 -28.39 -6.51 12.40
CA ALA A 31 -28.19 -6.17 10.99
C ALA A 31 -28.57 -4.72 10.63
N SER A 32 -29.47 -4.08 11.39
CA SER A 32 -29.82 -2.67 11.22
C SER A 32 -28.66 -1.74 11.59
N THR A 33 -27.92 -2.04 12.66
CA THR A 33 -26.79 -1.24 13.15
C THR A 33 -25.48 -1.62 12.48
N TYR A 34 -25.24 -2.92 12.31
CA TYR A 34 -23.98 -3.49 11.80
C TYR A 34 -24.25 -4.40 10.60
N PRO A 35 -24.66 -3.85 9.45
CA PRO A 35 -24.88 -4.65 8.26
C PRO A 35 -23.59 -5.35 7.80
N GLY A 36 -23.68 -6.66 7.59
CA GLY A 36 -22.58 -7.49 7.10
C GLY A 36 -22.24 -7.22 5.64
N ALA A 37 -21.03 -7.60 5.23
CA ALA A 37 -20.67 -7.70 3.83
C ALA A 37 -21.44 -8.90 3.25
N GLY A 38 -22.30 -8.68 2.25
CA GLY A 38 -23.09 -9.76 1.64
C GLY A 38 -22.20 -10.91 1.13
N GLY A 39 -22.76 -12.11 0.99
CA GLY A 39 -22.03 -13.31 0.54
C GLY A 39 -21.74 -14.35 1.63
N CYS A 40 -22.18 -14.10 2.87
CA CYS A 40 -22.25 -15.09 3.95
C CYS A 40 -23.71 -15.34 4.37
N SER A 41 -23.96 -16.43 5.11
CA SER A 41 -25.30 -16.76 5.67
C SER A 41 -25.83 -15.69 6.64
N HIS A 42 -24.95 -14.88 7.24
CA HIS A 42 -25.28 -13.88 8.25
C HIS A 42 -25.47 -12.48 7.65
N LYS A 43 -26.49 -11.77 8.14
CA LYS A 43 -26.87 -10.42 7.68
C LYS A 43 -26.15 -9.32 8.46
N ALA A 44 -25.53 -9.65 9.59
CA ALA A 44 -24.84 -8.70 10.46
C ALA A 44 -23.36 -9.05 10.65
N GLY A 45 -22.51 -8.03 10.73
CA GLY A 45 -21.07 -8.19 10.97
C GLY A 45 -20.45 -6.88 11.43
N VAL A 46 -19.43 -6.99 12.29
CA VAL A 46 -18.69 -5.86 12.83
C VAL A 46 -17.26 -5.91 12.29
N LYS A 47 -16.76 -4.75 11.87
CA LYS A 47 -15.36 -4.53 11.53
C LYS A 47 -14.73 -3.61 12.56
N ILE A 48 -13.53 -3.97 13.02
CA ILE A 48 -12.69 -3.12 13.85
C ILE A 48 -11.50 -2.72 13.00
N GLN A 49 -11.37 -1.43 12.73
CA GLN A 49 -10.19 -0.81 12.15
C GLN A 49 -9.23 -0.38 13.26
N LEU A 50 -7.94 -0.60 13.06
CA LEU A 50 -6.90 -0.27 14.03
C LEU A 50 -5.73 0.41 13.33
N GLU A 51 -5.38 1.62 13.77
CA GLU A 51 -4.10 2.25 13.45
C GLU A 51 -3.22 2.24 14.69
N TYR A 52 -2.09 1.54 14.62
CA TYR A 52 -1.13 1.38 15.71
C TYR A 52 0.15 2.14 15.39
N ASP A 53 0.58 3.00 16.29
CA ASP A 53 1.91 3.61 16.22
C ASP A 53 2.91 2.69 16.90
N LEU A 54 3.72 2.07 16.05
CA LEU A 54 4.70 1.09 16.43
C LEU A 54 5.78 1.70 17.36
N LEU A 55 6.20 2.96 17.13
CA LEU A 55 7.29 3.55 17.91
C LEU A 55 6.88 3.92 19.35
N SER A 56 5.70 4.53 19.51
CA SER A 56 5.15 4.87 20.83
C SER A 56 4.53 3.66 21.53
N GLY A 57 4.06 2.68 20.76
CA GLY A 57 3.31 1.54 21.26
C GLY A 57 1.84 1.86 21.56
N GLU A 58 1.33 2.99 21.06
CA GLU A 58 -0.03 3.47 21.30
C GLU A 58 -0.96 3.25 20.10
N PHE A 59 -2.27 3.20 20.37
CA PHE A 59 -3.28 3.22 19.31
C PHE A 59 -3.50 4.65 18.83
N SER A 60 -3.15 4.92 17.57
CA SER A 60 -3.40 6.19 16.88
C SER A 60 -4.90 6.36 16.58
N ASP A 61 -5.60 5.27 16.26
CA ASP A 61 -7.04 5.26 16.06
C ASP A 61 -7.63 3.86 16.21
N VAL A 62 -8.86 3.78 16.72
CA VAL A 62 -9.65 2.55 16.77
C VAL A 62 -11.05 2.88 16.31
N LYS A 63 -11.54 2.21 15.27
CA LYS A 63 -12.88 2.46 14.73
C LYS A 63 -13.69 1.19 14.60
N ILE A 64 -14.86 1.18 15.22
CA ILE A 64 -15.84 0.10 15.07
C ILE A 64 -16.84 0.51 13.99
N GLU A 65 -16.97 -0.32 12.97
CA GLU A 65 -17.79 -0.06 11.80
C GLU A 65 -18.62 -1.28 11.40
N PRO A 66 -19.67 -1.10 10.58
CA PRO A 66 -20.31 -2.21 9.91
C PRO A 66 -19.33 -3.05 9.10
N GLY A 67 -19.49 -4.37 9.11
CA GLY A 67 -18.62 -5.32 8.42
C GLY A 67 -18.50 -5.08 6.91
N LYS A 68 -19.53 -4.47 6.29
CA LYS A 68 -19.51 -4.08 4.88
C LYS A 68 -18.61 -2.88 4.55
N ARG A 69 -18.06 -2.16 5.53
CA ARG A 69 -17.22 -0.99 5.27
C ARG A 69 -15.90 -1.41 4.62
N SER A 70 -15.49 -0.63 3.62
CA SER A 70 -14.29 -0.86 2.84
C SER A 70 -13.05 -0.34 3.56
N ASP A 71 -12.01 -1.16 3.59
CA ASP A 71 -10.70 -0.80 4.15
C ASP A 71 -10.07 0.35 3.37
N GLN A 72 -10.17 0.34 2.04
CA GLN A 72 -9.69 1.45 1.20
C GLN A 72 -10.36 2.78 1.56
N ALA A 73 -11.66 2.78 1.89
CA ALA A 73 -12.37 4.00 2.24
C ALA A 73 -11.86 4.56 3.58
N TYR A 74 -11.64 3.69 4.57
CA TYR A 74 -11.07 4.10 5.85
C TYR A 74 -9.60 4.54 5.71
N GLY A 75 -8.78 3.80 4.98
CA GLY A 75 -7.38 4.16 4.70
C GLY A 75 -7.22 5.54 4.04
N ALA A 76 -8.16 5.91 3.15
CA ALA A 76 -8.17 7.24 2.55
C ALA A 76 -8.40 8.36 3.59
N THR A 77 -9.25 8.14 4.59
CA THR A 77 -9.46 9.12 5.67
C THR A 77 -8.21 9.32 6.51
N ARG A 78 -7.49 8.24 6.82
CA ARG A 78 -6.21 8.30 7.56
C ARG A 78 -5.11 8.98 6.74
N THR A 79 -5.03 8.69 5.44
CA THR A 79 -4.06 9.31 4.52
C THR A 79 -4.23 10.83 4.43
N GLY A 80 -5.45 11.33 4.57
CA GLY A 80 -5.73 12.77 4.66
C GLY A 80 -4.96 13.47 5.79
N MET A 81 -4.64 12.75 6.87
CA MET A 81 -3.89 13.25 8.03
C MET A 81 -2.39 12.95 7.97
N ALA A 82 -1.90 12.43 6.84
CA ALA A 82 -0.49 12.07 6.74
C ALA A 82 0.44 13.27 6.98
N GLN A 83 1.59 13.02 7.58
CA GLN A 83 2.61 14.01 7.92
C GLN A 83 3.97 13.61 7.35
N LYS A 84 4.88 14.59 7.32
CA LYS A 84 6.26 14.42 6.87
C LYS A 84 7.01 13.43 7.77
N ASN A 85 7.96 12.69 7.20
CA ASN A 85 8.84 11.76 7.94
C ASN A 85 8.13 10.63 8.69
N GLU A 86 6.86 10.33 8.37
CA GLU A 86 6.15 9.17 8.92
C GLU A 86 6.17 8.00 7.95
N LEU A 87 6.23 6.78 8.48
CA LEU A 87 6.10 5.55 7.70
C LEU A 87 4.71 4.93 7.88
N TYR A 88 3.98 4.77 6.78
CA TYR A 88 2.69 4.10 6.77
C TYR A 88 2.81 2.68 6.24
N ILE A 89 2.57 1.69 7.10
CA ILE A 89 2.51 0.28 6.73
C ILE A 89 1.05 -0.10 6.54
N ARG A 90 0.66 -0.44 5.32
CA ARG A 90 -0.74 -0.68 4.94
C ARG A 90 -0.89 -2.04 4.28
N ASP A 91 -1.82 -2.85 4.77
CA ASP A 91 -2.13 -4.12 4.11
C ASP A 91 -2.79 -3.94 2.72
N LEU A 92 -2.88 -5.03 1.94
CA LEU A 92 -3.43 -5.08 0.59
C LEU A 92 -4.88 -4.58 0.51
N GLY A 93 -5.67 -4.75 1.58
CA GLY A 93 -7.02 -4.20 1.69
C GLY A 93 -7.08 -2.67 1.60
N TYR A 94 -5.98 -1.99 1.91
CA TYR A 94 -5.84 -0.53 1.86
C TYR A 94 -5.07 -0.04 0.61
N PHE A 95 -4.70 -0.94 -0.30
CA PHE A 95 -3.89 -0.59 -1.46
C PHE A 95 -4.62 0.41 -2.38
N ARG A 96 -4.12 1.64 -2.45
CA ARG A 96 -4.62 2.68 -3.36
C ARG A 96 -3.49 3.63 -3.77
N LEU A 97 -3.14 3.64 -5.05
CA LEU A 97 -2.03 4.45 -5.58
C LEU A 97 -2.19 5.95 -5.30
N GLN A 98 -3.43 6.46 -5.34
CA GLN A 98 -3.72 7.86 -5.02
C GLN A 98 -3.35 8.20 -3.56
N ASP A 99 -3.57 7.27 -2.63
CA ASP A 99 -3.26 7.47 -1.22
C ASP A 99 -1.73 7.44 -1.02
N PHE A 100 -1.03 6.51 -1.66
CA PHE A 100 0.45 6.48 -1.63
C PHE A 100 1.08 7.72 -2.26
N LYS A 101 0.49 8.23 -3.35
CA LYS A 101 0.90 9.51 -3.93
C LYS A 101 0.72 10.66 -2.93
N SER A 102 -0.44 10.73 -2.26
CA SER A 102 -0.70 11.75 -1.24
C SER A 102 0.30 11.70 -0.07
N ILE A 103 0.67 10.49 0.37
CA ILE A 103 1.73 10.29 1.37
C ILE A 103 3.07 10.85 0.86
N GLN A 104 3.46 10.50 -0.37
CA GLN A 104 4.71 10.96 -0.97
C GLN A 104 4.75 12.49 -1.17
N ASP A 105 3.64 13.08 -1.64
CA ASP A 105 3.50 14.53 -1.85
C ASP A 105 3.67 15.30 -0.53
N LYS A 106 3.34 14.66 0.61
CA LYS A 106 3.53 15.19 1.96
C LYS A 106 4.88 14.83 2.59
N GLN A 107 5.81 14.27 1.81
CA GLN A 107 7.14 13.83 2.27
C GLN A 107 7.08 12.72 3.34
N GLY A 108 6.03 11.90 3.31
CA GLY A 108 5.92 10.67 4.09
C GLY A 108 6.38 9.45 3.29
N TYR A 109 6.51 8.32 3.97
CA TYR A 109 6.94 7.03 3.43
C TYR A 109 5.83 6.01 3.54
N TYR A 110 5.78 5.03 2.64
CA TYR A 110 4.81 3.94 2.72
C TYR A 110 5.44 2.58 2.43
N LEU A 111 4.85 1.54 3.01
CA LEU A 111 5.11 0.15 2.72
C LEU A 111 3.77 -0.58 2.57
N SER A 112 3.57 -1.24 1.45
CA SER A 112 2.35 -2.02 1.20
C SER A 112 2.65 -3.19 0.29
N ARG A 113 1.83 -4.24 0.40
CA ARG A 113 1.85 -5.36 -0.56
C ARG A 113 1.42 -4.85 -1.93
N LEU A 114 2.16 -5.21 -2.98
CA LEU A 114 1.77 -4.86 -4.34
C LEU A 114 0.54 -5.67 -4.78
N LYS A 115 -0.50 -5.00 -5.26
CA LYS A 115 -1.66 -5.65 -5.87
C LYS A 115 -1.32 -6.13 -7.28
N LEU A 116 -1.27 -7.45 -7.50
CA LEU A 116 -0.75 -8.10 -8.74
C LEU A 116 -1.27 -7.52 -10.08
N PRO A 117 -2.55 -7.15 -10.25
CA PRO A 117 -3.02 -6.47 -11.47
C PRO A 117 -2.36 -5.11 -11.76
N THR A 118 -1.56 -4.57 -10.85
CA THR A 118 -0.95 -3.25 -11.00
C THR A 118 0.25 -3.32 -11.93
N LYS A 119 0.16 -2.61 -13.05
CA LYS A 119 1.25 -2.54 -14.03
C LYS A 119 2.45 -1.77 -13.50
N ILE A 120 3.65 -2.29 -13.76
CA ILE A 120 4.93 -1.70 -13.39
C ILE A 120 5.65 -1.30 -14.69
N TYR A 121 6.37 -0.18 -14.65
CA TYR A 121 7.10 0.32 -15.81
C TYR A 121 8.50 0.77 -15.42
N ARG A 122 9.46 0.58 -16.33
CA ARG A 122 10.73 1.31 -16.34
C ARG A 122 10.60 2.53 -17.25
N LYS A 123 11.20 3.65 -16.85
CA LYS A 123 11.33 4.82 -17.73
C LYS A 123 12.65 4.74 -18.47
N GLU A 124 12.57 4.79 -19.78
CA GLU A 124 13.73 4.89 -20.68
C GLU A 124 13.57 6.11 -21.57
N PHE A 125 14.60 6.43 -22.35
CA PHE A 125 14.60 7.57 -23.27
C PHE A 125 14.89 7.07 -24.68
N GLU A 126 13.93 7.28 -25.58
CA GLU A 126 14.08 6.90 -26.99
C GLU A 126 14.08 8.13 -27.89
N THR A 127 14.83 8.02 -28.98
CA THR A 127 14.89 9.05 -30.01
C THR A 127 13.70 8.89 -30.95
N VAL A 128 12.74 9.81 -30.86
CA VAL A 128 11.58 9.82 -31.75
C VAL A 128 11.88 10.72 -32.95
N VAL A 129 11.88 10.12 -34.14
CA VAL A 129 12.05 10.84 -35.41
C VAL A 129 10.68 11.18 -35.98
N PHE A 130 10.44 12.47 -36.19
CA PHE A 130 9.24 12.94 -36.89
C PHE A 130 9.62 13.32 -38.31
N LYS A 131 8.76 13.03 -39.30
CA LYS A 131 9.00 13.40 -40.70
C LYS A 131 9.24 14.90 -40.92
N THR A 132 8.78 15.74 -40.00
CA THR A 132 8.77 17.20 -40.13
C THR A 132 9.52 17.94 -39.02
N LYS A 133 10.15 17.23 -38.07
CA LYS A 133 10.86 17.85 -36.93
C LYS A 133 12.19 17.15 -36.66
N PRO A 134 13.18 17.86 -36.08
CA PRO A 134 14.41 17.24 -35.61
C PRO A 134 14.10 16.09 -34.65
N ALA A 135 14.99 15.09 -34.64
CA ALA A 135 14.89 13.98 -33.70
C ALA A 135 14.84 14.51 -32.26
N GLN A 136 13.88 14.00 -31.48
CA GLN A 136 13.70 14.42 -30.09
C GLN A 136 13.80 13.20 -29.17
N LEU A 137 14.63 13.31 -28.15
CA LEU A 137 14.67 12.33 -27.08
C LEU A 137 13.41 12.49 -26.21
N ARG A 138 12.64 11.41 -26.05
CA ARG A 138 11.40 11.41 -25.27
C ARG A 138 11.37 10.25 -24.28
N PRO A 139 10.76 10.44 -23.10
CA PRO A 139 10.61 9.35 -22.16
C PRO A 139 9.58 8.34 -22.68
N VAL A 140 9.95 7.06 -22.63
CA VAL A 140 9.09 5.91 -22.94
C VAL A 140 8.99 5.05 -21.70
N TYR A 141 7.80 4.50 -21.44
CA TYR A 141 7.54 3.62 -20.30
C TYR A 141 7.40 2.19 -20.78
N ILE A 142 8.42 1.38 -20.53
CA ILE A 142 8.45 -0.03 -20.91
C ILE A 142 7.87 -0.84 -19.74
N GLN A 143 6.87 -1.67 -20.03
CA GLN A 143 6.23 -2.46 -18.98
C GLN A 143 7.17 -3.56 -18.49
N ILE A 144 7.29 -3.71 -17.17
CA ILE A 144 8.00 -4.81 -16.52
C ILE A 144 6.98 -5.88 -16.15
N HIS A 145 7.26 -7.13 -16.54
CA HIS A 145 6.48 -8.29 -16.13
C HIS A 145 7.10 -8.93 -14.89
N LEU A 146 6.50 -8.71 -13.73
CA LEU A 146 7.05 -9.17 -12.44
C LEU A 146 7.18 -10.70 -12.37
N GLU A 147 6.28 -11.42 -13.03
CA GLU A 147 6.28 -12.89 -13.12
C GLU A 147 7.59 -13.41 -13.72
N GLU A 148 8.13 -12.76 -14.75
CA GLU A 148 9.40 -13.14 -15.38
C GLU A 148 10.57 -13.01 -14.39
N ILE A 149 10.58 -11.94 -13.60
CA ILE A 149 11.57 -11.73 -12.54
C ILE A 149 11.42 -12.81 -11.47
N MET A 150 10.21 -13.05 -10.99
CA MET A 150 9.93 -14.03 -9.92
C MET A 150 10.34 -15.46 -10.31
N ASN A 151 10.17 -15.82 -11.58
CA ASN A 151 10.57 -17.14 -12.11
C ASN A 151 12.09 -17.34 -12.11
N GLN A 152 12.88 -16.25 -12.20
CA GLN A 152 14.34 -16.31 -12.20
C GLN A 152 14.96 -16.32 -10.80
N LEU A 153 14.21 -15.92 -9.76
CA LEU A 153 14.71 -15.87 -8.39
C LEU A 153 14.85 -17.27 -7.79
N GLN A 154 15.87 -17.46 -6.96
CA GLN A 154 16.00 -18.63 -6.10
C GLN A 154 15.20 -18.45 -4.79
N PRO A 155 14.71 -19.53 -4.16
CA PRO A 155 14.07 -19.43 -2.84
C PRO A 155 14.97 -18.71 -1.82
N GLY A 156 14.40 -17.77 -1.06
CA GLY A 156 15.11 -16.90 -0.12
C GLY A 156 15.79 -15.69 -0.75
N GLN A 157 15.80 -15.56 -2.08
CA GLN A 157 16.42 -14.42 -2.77
C GLN A 157 15.55 -13.17 -2.69
N VAL A 158 16.19 -12.03 -2.43
CA VAL A 158 15.61 -10.69 -2.54
C VAL A 158 16.08 -10.04 -3.84
N TYR A 159 15.18 -9.35 -4.53
CA TYR A 159 15.48 -8.55 -5.70
C TYR A 159 14.80 -7.18 -5.60
N GLU A 160 15.57 -6.11 -5.78
CA GLU A 160 15.08 -4.74 -5.70
C GLU A 160 15.00 -4.08 -7.08
N LEU A 161 13.84 -3.49 -7.36
CA LEU A 161 13.56 -2.68 -8.54
C LEU A 161 13.55 -1.22 -8.10
N HIS A 162 14.66 -0.53 -8.39
CA HIS A 162 14.77 0.91 -8.25
C HIS A 162 14.21 1.63 -9.47
N ASP A 163 13.79 2.89 -9.30
CA ASP A 163 13.36 3.78 -10.38
C ASP A 163 12.25 3.23 -11.29
N VAL A 164 11.33 2.45 -10.70
CA VAL A 164 10.14 1.95 -11.39
C VAL A 164 8.92 2.82 -11.13
N TYR A 165 7.96 2.72 -12.03
CA TYR A 165 6.75 3.51 -12.04
C TYR A 165 5.53 2.57 -11.97
N VAL A 166 4.68 2.76 -10.97
CA VAL A 166 3.55 1.88 -10.69
C VAL A 166 2.24 2.53 -11.14
N GLY A 167 1.41 1.78 -11.85
CA GLY A 167 0.10 2.21 -12.33
C GLY A 167 0.10 2.64 -13.80
N SER A 168 -1.01 2.38 -14.48
CA SER A 168 -1.17 2.67 -15.91
C SER A 168 -1.31 4.17 -16.20
N LYS A 169 -2.01 4.91 -15.33
CA LYS A 169 -2.29 6.34 -15.49
C LYS A 169 -1.25 7.21 -14.81
N ASP A 170 -1.17 7.11 -13.48
CA ASP A 170 -0.41 8.07 -12.67
C ASP A 170 1.09 7.80 -12.66
N LYS A 171 1.54 6.58 -13.01
CA LYS A 171 2.96 6.19 -13.06
C LYS A 171 3.68 6.69 -11.79
N LEU A 172 3.25 6.22 -10.63
CA LEU A 172 3.83 6.65 -9.35
C LEU A 172 5.28 6.11 -9.23
N PRO A 173 6.30 6.97 -9.08
CA PRO A 173 7.66 6.51 -8.80
C PRO A 173 7.67 5.72 -7.50
N THR A 174 8.19 4.49 -7.51
CA THR A 174 8.14 3.59 -6.36
C THR A 174 9.32 2.64 -6.41
N ARG A 175 9.83 2.24 -5.24
CA ARG A 175 10.77 1.12 -5.12
C ARG A 175 9.99 -0.16 -4.84
N ILE A 176 10.27 -1.21 -5.59
CA ILE A 176 9.65 -2.54 -5.38
C ILE A 176 10.71 -3.49 -4.85
N VAL A 177 10.39 -4.18 -3.77
CA VAL A 177 11.21 -5.26 -3.20
C VAL A 177 10.47 -6.57 -3.41
N VAL A 178 11.10 -7.51 -4.12
CA VAL A 178 10.58 -8.84 -4.37
C VAL A 178 11.36 -9.81 -3.50
N TYR A 179 10.65 -10.62 -2.72
CA TYR A 179 11.24 -11.71 -1.95
C TYR A 179 10.60 -13.02 -2.38
N LYS A 180 11.40 -13.99 -2.81
CA LYS A 180 10.91 -15.34 -3.09
C LYS A 180 10.95 -16.14 -1.80
N CYS A 181 9.79 -16.61 -1.32
CA CYS A 181 9.72 -17.41 -0.11
C CYS A 181 10.55 -18.69 -0.24
N THR A 182 11.19 -19.10 0.85
CA THR A 182 11.75 -20.43 1.02
C THR A 182 10.60 -21.42 1.22
N GLU A 183 10.67 -22.59 0.58
CA GLU A 183 9.77 -23.71 0.86
C GLU A 183 9.93 -24.21 2.31
#